data_AF-E9SCZ1-F1
#
_entry.id   AF-E9SCZ1-F1
#
_cell.length_a   1.000
_cell.length_b   1.000
_cell.length_c   1.000
_cell.angle_alpha   90.00
_cell.angle_beta   90.00
_cell.angle_gamma   90.00
#
_symmetry.space_group_name_H-M   'P 1'
#
loop_
_entity.id
_entity.type
_entity.pdbx_description
1 polymer ?
#
loop_
_entity_poly.entity_id
_entity_poly.type
_entity_poly.pdbx_seq_one_letter_code
_entity_poly.pdbx_strand_id
1 'polypeptide(L)'
;MLVSTENGTVLIDSFADIEAVIRRSAADGTAEIWLSGDAHYPAIAILLNGDHACVDFFGTDNGNIKMTPGNYPHEIMFRAGGEEWLAPANAVISLDEAVLCAEEFCHSLNLPACVTWQDGV
;
A
#
# COMPACT_ATOMS: atom_id res chain seq x y z
N MET A 1 14.36 4.51 0.35
CA MET A 1 12.97 4.30 0.84
C MET A 1 13.01 3.32 1.99
N LEU A 2 12.41 3.63 3.14
CA LEU A 2 12.19 2.64 4.19
C LEU A 2 11.04 1.73 3.75
N VAL A 3 11.32 0.42 3.72
CA VAL A 3 10.34 -0.62 3.41
C VAL A 3 10.17 -1.47 4.64
N SER A 4 8.99 -1.39 5.25
CA SER A 4 8.67 -2.17 6.46
C SER A 4 7.66 -3.26 6.15
N THR A 5 7.95 -4.45 6.65
CA THR A 5 7.11 -5.64 6.56
C THR A 5 7.02 -6.29 7.93
N GLU A 6 6.29 -7.40 8.07
CA GLU A 6 6.29 -8.19 9.31
C GLU A 6 7.69 -8.70 9.73
N ASN A 7 8.63 -8.80 8.78
CA ASN A 7 10.00 -9.26 9.03
C ASN A 7 10.95 -8.11 9.44
N GLY A 8 10.43 -6.90 9.59
CA GLY A 8 11.19 -5.70 9.95
C GLY A 8 11.31 -4.69 8.82
N THR A 9 12.14 -3.68 9.06
CA THR A 9 12.36 -2.53 8.17
C THR A 9 13.74 -2.56 7.54
N VAL A 10 13.79 -2.33 6.23
CA VAL A 10 15.03 -2.22 5.45
C VAL A 10 15.03 -0.95 4.60
N LEU A 11 16.22 -0.40 4.35
CA LEU A 11 16.40 0.70 3.40
C LEU A 11 16.63 0.12 2.00
N ILE A 12 15.80 0.51 1.04
CA ILE A 12 15.92 0.11 -0.37
C ILE A 12 16.00 1.36 -1.25
N ASP A 13 17.00 1.40 -2.13
CA ASP A 13 17.30 2.56 -2.98
C ASP A 13 16.81 2.41 -4.43
N SER A 14 16.40 1.21 -4.83
CA SER A 14 15.92 0.89 -6.18
C SER A 14 14.43 0.60 -6.15
N PHE A 15 13.63 1.32 -6.94
CA PHE A 15 12.22 1.00 -7.06
C PHE A 15 11.99 -0.41 -7.62
N ALA A 16 12.84 -0.89 -8.53
CA ALA A 16 12.74 -2.26 -9.04
C ALA A 16 12.86 -3.32 -7.93
N ASP A 17 13.68 -3.05 -6.90
CA ASP A 17 13.80 -3.94 -5.74
C ASP A 17 12.57 -3.83 -4.82
N ILE A 18 11.99 -2.63 -4.68
CA ILE A 18 10.72 -2.42 -3.95
C ILE A 18 9.57 -3.15 -4.64
N GLU A 19 9.45 -3.02 -5.96
CA GLU A 19 8.47 -3.75 -6.76
C GLU A 19 8.62 -5.27 -6.60
N ALA A 20 9.86 -5.77 -6.61
CA ALA A 20 10.14 -7.18 -6.38
C ALA A 20 9.70 -7.65 -4.97
N VAL A 21 9.82 -6.80 -3.95
CA VAL A 21 9.27 -7.09 -2.61
C VAL A 21 7.75 -7.15 -2.66
N ILE A 22 7.09 -6.14 -3.24
CA ILE A 22 5.62 -6.08 -3.36
C ILE A 22 5.08 -7.33 -4.05
N ARG A 23 5.62 -7.67 -5.23
CA ARG A 23 5.14 -8.82 -6.02
C ARG A 23 5.40 -10.16 -5.33
N ARG A 24 6.53 -10.31 -4.65
CA ARG A 24 6.81 -11.54 -3.88
C ARG A 24 5.85 -11.68 -2.69
N SER A 25 5.67 -10.61 -1.92
CA SER A 25 4.75 -10.61 -0.79
C SER A 25 3.30 -10.89 -1.20
N ALA A 26 2.87 -10.37 -2.35
CA ALA A 26 1.56 -10.67 -2.92
C ALA A 26 1.40 -12.16 -3.29
N ALA A 27 2.45 -12.77 -3.84
CA ALA A 27 2.45 -14.18 -4.22
C ALA A 27 2.43 -15.13 -3.01
N ASP A 28 2.95 -14.70 -1.86
CA ASP A 28 3.01 -15.49 -0.62
C ASP A 28 1.69 -15.47 0.17
N GLY A 29 0.71 -14.65 -0.24
CA GLY A 29 -0.64 -14.60 0.34
C GLY A 29 -1.03 -13.20 0.79
N THR A 30 -1.46 -13.07 2.05
CA THR A 30 -1.79 -11.76 2.64
C THR A 30 -0.55 -11.12 3.26
N ALA A 31 -0.30 -9.87 2.90
CA ALA A 31 0.83 -9.11 3.41
C ALA A 31 0.48 -7.63 3.57
N GLU A 32 1.19 -6.96 4.46
CA GLU A 32 1.16 -5.51 4.64
C GLU A 32 2.58 -4.99 4.47
N ILE A 33 2.74 -4.01 3.58
CA ILE A 33 4.02 -3.35 3.33
C ILE A 33 3.85 -1.85 3.56
N TRP A 34 4.72 -1.28 4.38
CA TRP A 34 4.78 0.16 4.57
C TRP A 34 5.96 0.75 3.82
N LEU A 35 5.70 1.79 3.04
CA LEU A 35 6.73 2.58 2.38
C LEU A 35 6.74 3.99 2.98
N SER A 36 7.92 4.47 3.39
CA SER A 36 8.12 5.83 3.88
C SER A 36 9.50 6.37 3.52
N GLY A 37 9.65 7.69 3.57
CA GLY A 37 10.97 8.34 3.42
C GLY A 37 11.88 8.10 4.63
N ASP A 38 12.77 9.04 4.91
CA ASP A 38 13.68 8.96 6.08
C ASP A 38 12.96 9.16 7.42
N ALA A 39 11.67 9.45 7.39
CA ALA A 39 10.78 9.62 8.55
C ALA A 39 9.61 8.63 8.46
N HIS A 40 8.84 8.52 9.57
CA HIS A 40 7.65 7.66 9.62
C HIS A 40 6.52 8.12 8.71
N TYR A 41 6.42 9.43 8.43
CA TYR A 41 5.40 10.00 7.56
C TYR A 41 6.01 11.07 6.64
N PRO A 42 5.46 11.30 5.44
CA PRO A 42 4.32 10.58 4.86
C PRO A 42 4.66 9.12 4.55
N ALA A 43 3.63 8.27 4.55
CA ALA A 43 3.76 6.84 4.30
C ALA A 43 2.60 6.32 3.46
N ILE A 44 2.82 5.20 2.78
CA ILE A 44 1.72 4.37 2.29
C ILE A 44 1.80 2.98 2.91
N ALA A 45 0.65 2.43 3.28
CA ALA A 45 0.48 1.02 3.57
C ALA A 45 -0.12 0.34 2.35
N ILE A 46 0.50 -0.74 1.89
CA ILE A 46 0.06 -1.56 0.76
C ILE A 46 -0.38 -2.88 1.35
N LEU A 47 -1.69 -3.13 1.33
CA LEU A 47 -2.28 -4.39 1.72
C LEU A 47 -2.40 -5.28 0.49
N LEU A 48 -1.92 -6.51 0.58
CA LEU A 48 -1.82 -7.43 -0.54
C LEU A 48 -2.62 -8.71 -0.27
N ASN A 49 -3.24 -9.26 -1.30
CA ASN A 49 -3.84 -10.59 -1.31
C ASN A 49 -3.87 -11.15 -2.75
N GLY A 50 -2.79 -11.83 -3.15
CA GLY A 50 -2.62 -12.27 -4.54
C GLY A 50 -2.62 -11.10 -5.52
N ASP A 51 -3.48 -11.14 -6.52
CA ASP A 51 -3.58 -10.08 -7.55
C ASP A 51 -4.36 -8.83 -7.08
N HIS A 52 -4.83 -8.82 -5.83
CA HIS A 52 -5.62 -7.73 -5.26
C HIS A 52 -4.81 -6.93 -4.25
N ALA A 53 -5.09 -5.64 -4.20
CA ALA A 53 -4.46 -4.74 -3.26
C ALA A 53 -5.42 -3.67 -2.74
N CYS A 54 -5.07 -3.09 -1.59
CA CYS A 54 -5.59 -1.83 -1.09
C CYS A 54 -4.40 -0.96 -0.71
N VAL A 55 -4.43 0.33 -1.01
CA VAL A 55 -3.37 1.25 -0.58
C VAL A 55 -3.98 2.35 0.26
N ASP A 56 -3.41 2.53 1.45
CA ASP A 56 -3.70 3.65 2.32
C ASP A 56 -2.53 4.62 2.32
N PHE A 57 -2.80 5.91 2.17
CA PHE A 57 -1.83 6.98 2.31
C PHE A 57 -2.05 7.69 3.63
N PHE A 58 -0.95 7.88 4.37
CA PHE A 58 -0.89 8.58 5.64
C PHE A 58 -0.03 9.82 5.48
N GLY A 59 -0.67 10.99 5.41
CA GLY A 59 0.06 12.25 5.31
C GLY A 59 0.78 12.62 6.60
N THR A 60 0.19 12.31 7.76
CA THR A 60 0.74 12.53 9.09
C THR A 60 0.27 11.45 10.06
N ASP A 61 0.84 11.41 11.26
CA ASP A 61 0.52 10.43 12.31
C ASP A 61 -0.94 10.44 12.79
N ASN A 62 -1.63 11.58 12.74
CA ASN A 62 -2.97 11.77 13.31
C ASN A 62 -4.00 12.36 12.33
N GLY A 63 -3.71 12.36 11.02
CA GLY A 63 -4.61 12.98 10.06
C GLY A 63 -4.15 12.86 8.61
N ASN A 64 -5.16 12.82 7.72
CA ASN A 64 -5.08 12.64 6.26
C ASN A 64 -4.83 11.18 5.84
N ILE A 65 -5.70 10.28 6.30
CA ILE A 65 -5.80 8.93 5.74
C ILE A 65 -6.62 9.00 4.46
N LYS A 66 -6.00 8.59 3.36
CA LYS A 66 -6.65 8.42 2.06
C LYS A 66 -6.56 6.96 1.67
N MET A 67 -7.60 6.42 1.07
CA MET A 67 -7.64 5.04 0.61
C MET A 67 -7.84 5.00 -0.91
N THR A 68 -7.33 3.95 -1.56
CA THR A 68 -7.53 3.76 -3.00
C THR A 68 -9.01 3.66 -3.38
N PRO A 69 -9.42 4.17 -4.55
CA PRO A 69 -10.73 3.90 -5.13
C PRO A 69 -10.68 2.56 -5.89
N GLY A 70 -11.41 1.58 -5.38
CA GLY A 70 -11.66 0.31 -6.07
C GLY A 70 -12.99 0.31 -6.83
N ASN A 71 -13.14 -0.64 -7.74
CA ASN A 71 -14.43 -1.02 -8.33
C ASN A 71 -14.52 -2.54 -8.47
N TYR A 72 -13.98 -3.25 -7.48
CA TYR A 72 -14.00 -4.70 -7.49
C TYR A 72 -15.43 -5.20 -7.21
N PRO A 73 -15.85 -6.37 -7.73
CA PRO A 73 -17.24 -6.81 -7.58
C PRO A 73 -17.59 -7.34 -6.18
N HIS A 74 -16.60 -7.61 -5.33
CA HIS A 74 -16.81 -8.14 -3.98
C HIS A 74 -15.74 -7.65 -3.01
N GLU A 75 -16.02 -7.80 -1.71
CA GLU A 75 -15.08 -7.53 -0.63
C GLU A 75 -13.94 -8.54 -0.64
N ILE A 76 -12.73 -8.09 -0.28
CA ILE A 76 -11.54 -8.95 -0.18
C ILE A 76 -10.97 -8.83 1.22
N MET A 77 -10.57 -9.97 1.79
CA MET A 77 -9.92 -10.01 3.09
C MET A 77 -8.44 -9.63 2.93
N PHE A 78 -7.98 -8.68 3.73
CA PHE A 78 -6.58 -8.28 3.85
C PHE A 78 -6.12 -8.41 5.31
N ARG A 79 -4.83 -8.14 5.56
CA ARG A 79 -4.32 -7.91 6.90
C ARG A 79 -3.86 -6.46 7.02
N ALA A 80 -4.44 -5.69 7.94
CA ALA A 80 -4.10 -4.30 8.21
C ALA A 80 -3.72 -4.17 9.69
N GLY A 81 -2.55 -3.61 9.99
CA GLY A 81 -2.05 -3.50 11.36
C GLY A 81 -1.93 -4.86 12.08
N GLY A 82 -1.73 -5.94 11.33
CA GLY A 82 -1.65 -7.31 11.83
C GLY A 82 -2.99 -8.03 12.04
N GLU A 83 -4.12 -7.35 11.93
CA GLU A 83 -5.47 -7.91 12.07
C GLU A 83 -6.12 -8.17 10.71
N GLU A 84 -7.06 -9.13 10.65
CA GLU A 84 -7.87 -9.36 9.46
C GLU A 84 -8.83 -8.19 9.24
N TRP A 85 -8.87 -7.68 8.01
CA TRP A 85 -9.74 -6.59 7.61
C TRP A 85 -10.45 -6.93 6.30
N LEU A 86 -11.78 -6.93 6.33
CA LEU A 86 -12.61 -7.14 5.15
C LEU A 86 -12.77 -5.79 4.44
N ALA A 87 -11.95 -5.56 3.41
CA ALA A 87 -11.97 -4.31 2.68
C ALA A 87 -13.24 -4.21 1.82
N PRO A 88 -13.89 -3.04 1.80
CA PRO A 88 -15.05 -2.84 0.94
C PRO A 88 -14.60 -2.91 -0.52
N ALA A 89 -15.48 -3.43 -1.38
CA ALA A 89 -15.15 -3.67 -2.79
C ALA A 89 -14.72 -2.40 -3.55
N ASN A 90 -15.18 -1.23 -3.09
CA ASN A 90 -14.82 0.07 -3.60
C ASN A 90 -13.46 0.61 -3.09
N ALA A 91 -12.67 -0.19 -2.37
CA ALA A 91 -11.30 0.13 -1.97
C ALA A 91 -10.26 -0.74 -2.69
N VAL A 92 -10.70 -1.88 -3.25
CA VAL A 92 -9.84 -2.90 -3.85
C VAL A 92 -9.43 -2.52 -5.28
N ILE A 93 -8.13 -2.49 -5.50
CA ILE A 93 -7.47 -2.26 -6.79
C ILE A 93 -6.64 -3.49 -7.19
N SER A 94 -6.14 -3.50 -8.42
CA SER A 94 -5.20 -4.52 -8.87
C SER A 94 -3.80 -4.35 -8.27
N LEU A 95 -3.03 -5.44 -8.25
CA LEU A 95 -1.61 -5.41 -7.87
C LEU A 95 -0.81 -4.41 -8.71
N ASP A 96 -1.06 -4.33 -10.02
CA ASP A 96 -0.34 -3.41 -10.90
C ASP A 96 -0.67 -1.94 -10.61
N GLU A 97 -1.93 -1.62 -10.29
CA GLU A 97 -2.30 -0.27 -9.81
C GLU A 97 -1.61 0.07 -8.48
N ALA A 98 -1.48 -0.89 -7.57
CA ALA A 98 -0.75 -0.68 -6.31
C ALA A 98 0.75 -0.46 -6.53
N VAL A 99 1.36 -1.16 -7.50
CA VAL A 99 2.76 -0.93 -7.90
C VAL A 99 2.93 0.48 -8.48
N LEU A 100 2.00 0.96 -9.31
CA LEU A 100 2.02 2.34 -9.81
C LEU A 100 1.92 3.37 -8.68
N CYS A 101 1.02 3.16 -7.71
CA CYS A 101 0.93 3.99 -6.51
C CYS A 101 2.26 4.03 -5.75
N ALA A 102 2.90 2.87 -5.58
CA ALA A 102 4.18 2.76 -4.90
C ALA A 102 5.29 3.51 -5.65
N GLU A 103 5.34 3.42 -6.99
CA GLU A 103 6.32 4.11 -7.82
C GLU A 103 6.21 5.63 -7.68
N GLU A 104 5.00 6.17 -7.86
CA GLU A 104 4.75 7.62 -7.75
C GLU A 104 5.03 8.14 -6.34
N PHE A 105 4.64 7.37 -5.31
CA PHE A 105 4.97 7.70 -3.92
C PHE A 105 6.48 7.69 -3.70
N CYS A 106 7.20 6.68 -4.19
CA CYS A 106 8.63 6.56 -4.01
C CYS A 106 9.41 7.72 -4.65
N HIS A 107 8.91 8.28 -5.75
CA HIS A 107 9.50 9.43 -6.42
C HIS A 107 9.20 10.78 -5.74
N SER A 108 8.03 10.92 -5.10
CA SER A 108 7.53 12.22 -4.67
C SER A 108 7.34 12.39 -3.17
N LEU A 109 7.19 11.29 -2.43
CA LEU A 109 6.69 11.24 -1.05
C LEU A 109 5.36 11.98 -0.86
N ASN A 110 4.58 12.16 -1.91
CA ASN A 110 3.27 12.80 -1.88
C ASN A 110 2.18 11.78 -2.21
N LEU A 111 0.92 12.19 -2.02
CA LEU A 111 -0.24 11.41 -2.44
C LEU A 111 -0.13 11.09 -3.95
N PRO A 112 -0.06 9.79 -4.34
CA PRO A 112 0.02 9.39 -5.75
C PRO A 112 -1.12 9.96 -6.58
N ALA A 113 -0.84 10.37 -7.82
CA ALA A 113 -1.83 10.90 -8.76
C ALA A 113 -2.43 9.82 -9.68
N CYS A 114 -1.85 8.62 -9.72
CA CYS A 114 -2.31 7.51 -10.55
C CYS A 114 -3.73 6.99 -10.23
N VAL A 115 -4.30 7.35 -9.08
CA VAL A 115 -5.65 6.97 -8.66
C VAL A 115 -6.42 8.15 -8.06
N THR A 116 -7.76 8.08 -8.07
CA THR A 116 -8.64 9.10 -7.46
C THR A 116 -9.00 8.73 -6.01
N TRP A 117 -8.13 9.09 -5.08
CA TRP A 117 -8.28 8.76 -3.66
C TRP A 117 -9.64 9.12 -3.04
N GLN A 118 -10.13 8.26 -2.16
CA GLN A 118 -11.27 8.50 -1.28
C GLN A 118 -10.81 8.70 0.16
N ASP A 119 -11.69 9.23 1.02
CA ASP A 119 -11.40 9.32 2.45
C ASP A 119 -11.29 7.91 3.05
N GLY A 120 -10.19 7.67 3.78
CA GLY A 120 -10.03 6.46 4.58
C GLY A 120 -10.95 6.50 5.81
N VAL A 121 -11.31 5.32 6.32
CA VAL A 121 -12.19 5.16 7.49
C VAL A 121 -11.39 4.99 8.77
#